data_AF-A0A533XKA8-F1
#
_entry.id   AF-A0A533XKA8-F1
#
_cell.length_a   1.000
_cell.length_b   1.000
_cell.length_c   1.000
_cell.angle_alpha   90.00
_cell.angle_beta   90.00
_cell.angle_gamma   90.00
#
_symmetry.space_group_name_H-M   'P 1'
#
loop_
_entity.id
_entity.type
_entity.pdbx_description
1 polymer ?
#
loop_
_entity_poly.entity_id
_entity_poly.type
_entity_poly.pdbx_seq_one_letter_code
_entity_poly.pdbx_strand_id
1 'polypeptide(L)'
;MRHDSTLPACFVSVLPLFLMLASACGLDLLPSLDEQKARVQRDEIRLHTLTSAAFLDTWGLPTYEHQELMQFLPVENGNFIPLFRTLPGEPPPGWDSTIVSGNARFLGYADRGELLGFLEDRLVYREQLPSEKIHSIGKLWKKEALFKTRVEKEPLSLQ
;
A
#
# COMPACT_ATOMS: atom_id res chain seq x y z
N MET A 1 -38.99 72.98 -16.63
CA MET A 1 -39.77 71.75 -16.32
C MET A 1 -38.77 70.66 -15.93
N ARG A 2 -39.11 69.90 -14.88
CA ARG A 2 -38.26 68.98 -14.09
C ARG A 2 -37.62 67.85 -14.89
N HIS A 3 -36.43 67.43 -14.46
CA HIS A 3 -36.07 66.09 -13.91
C HIS A 3 -34.52 65.98 -13.92
N ASP A 4 -33.87 65.83 -12.75
CA ASP A 4 -33.43 64.55 -12.15
C ASP A 4 -32.45 63.78 -13.06
N SER A 5 -31.34 63.16 -12.64
CA SER A 5 -30.65 62.96 -11.37
C SER A 5 -29.42 62.08 -11.69
N THR A 6 -28.44 62.03 -10.78
CA THR A 6 -27.54 60.88 -10.49
C THR A 6 -26.50 60.39 -11.52
N LEU A 7 -25.22 60.56 -11.13
CA LEU A 7 -24.09 59.66 -11.45
C LEU A 7 -24.32 58.27 -10.81
N PRO A 8 -23.69 57.19 -11.31
CA PRO A 8 -22.49 56.74 -10.61
C PRO A 8 -21.36 56.18 -11.49
N ALA A 9 -20.15 56.29 -10.93
CA ALA A 9 -18.94 55.64 -11.38
C ALA A 9 -19.07 54.10 -11.32
N CYS A 10 -18.68 53.42 -12.39
CA CYS A 10 -18.40 51.99 -12.39
C CYS A 10 -16.92 51.78 -12.74
N PHE A 11 -16.11 51.58 -11.70
CA PHE A 11 -14.77 51.02 -11.78
C PHE A 11 -14.85 49.63 -12.42
N VAL A 12 -14.38 49.48 -13.66
CA VAL A 12 -14.18 48.16 -14.28
C VAL A 12 -12.80 47.67 -13.85
N SER A 13 -12.75 47.00 -12.69
CA SER A 13 -11.58 46.24 -12.23
C SER A 13 -11.59 44.89 -12.95
N VAL A 14 -10.77 44.74 -13.99
CA VAL A 14 -10.56 43.46 -14.68
C VAL A 14 -9.44 42.72 -13.94
N LEU A 15 -9.81 41.96 -12.90
CA LEU A 15 -8.92 40.98 -12.30
C LEU A 15 -8.96 39.71 -13.18
N PRO A 16 -7.84 39.23 -13.74
CA PRO A 16 -7.87 38.02 -14.55
C PRO A 16 -8.09 36.81 -13.64
N LEU A 17 -9.25 36.17 -13.81
CA LEU A 17 -9.62 34.89 -13.21
C LEU A 17 -8.76 33.78 -13.82
N PHE A 18 -7.48 33.72 -13.46
CA PHE A 18 -6.62 32.57 -13.70
C PHE A 18 -6.79 31.62 -12.51
N LEU A 19 -7.92 30.90 -12.46
CA LEU A 19 -8.15 29.88 -11.46
C LEU A 19 -8.66 28.59 -12.12
N MET A 20 -7.81 27.57 -12.04
CA MET A 20 -8.18 26.17 -11.82
C MET A 20 -8.98 25.47 -12.92
N LEU A 21 -8.28 25.06 -13.97
CA LEU A 21 -8.65 23.87 -14.76
C LEU A 21 -7.46 22.91 -14.82
N ALA A 22 -7.03 22.43 -13.65
CA ALA A 22 -6.25 21.20 -13.53
C ALA A 22 -7.20 20.09 -13.04
N SER A 23 -8.21 19.78 -13.86
CA SER A 23 -9.17 18.73 -13.57
C SER A 23 -8.87 17.51 -14.43
N ALA A 24 -8.51 16.43 -13.75
CA ALA A 24 -8.74 15.04 -14.12
C ALA A 24 -8.03 14.50 -15.37
N CYS A 25 -6.73 14.22 -15.23
CA CYS A 25 -6.17 13.00 -15.82
C CYS A 25 -5.94 12.00 -14.69
N GLY A 26 -6.86 11.05 -14.54
CA GLY A 26 -6.69 9.88 -13.69
C GLY A 26 -5.68 8.92 -14.28
N LEU A 27 -4.39 9.28 -14.22
CA LEU A 27 -3.34 8.29 -14.05
C LEU A 27 -3.36 7.91 -12.58
N ASP A 28 -3.26 6.61 -12.27
CA ASP A 28 -3.00 6.08 -10.92
C ASP A 28 -1.59 6.47 -10.43
N LEU A 29 -1.34 7.76 -10.39
CA LEU A 29 -0.10 8.36 -9.94
C LEU A 29 -0.09 8.24 -8.42
N LEU A 30 0.91 7.52 -7.91
CA LEU A 30 1.18 7.52 -6.48
C LEU A 30 1.37 8.97 -6.02
N PRO A 31 0.80 9.36 -4.87
CA PRO A 31 1.09 10.65 -4.26
C PRO A 31 2.60 10.76 -3.97
N SER A 32 3.09 11.97 -3.76
CA SER A 32 4.51 12.18 -3.43
C SER A 32 4.90 11.44 -2.14
N LEU A 33 6.18 11.08 -1.99
CA LEU A 33 6.64 10.33 -0.80
C LEU A 33 6.34 11.08 0.50
N ASP A 34 6.47 12.41 0.52
CA ASP A 34 6.16 13.22 1.70
C ASP A 34 4.66 13.18 2.05
N GLU A 35 3.78 13.20 1.05
CA GLU A 35 2.33 13.02 1.27
C GLU A 35 2.02 11.61 1.77
N GLN A 36 2.69 10.58 1.23
CA GLN A 36 2.55 9.20 1.71
C GLN A 36 2.97 9.09 3.18
N LYS A 37 4.13 9.65 3.56
CA LYS A 37 4.63 9.68 4.94
C LYS A 37 3.68 10.41 5.87
N ALA A 38 3.14 11.56 5.44
CA ALA A 38 2.15 12.30 6.21
C ALA A 38 0.87 11.49 6.44
N ARG A 39 0.42 10.69 5.45
CA ARG A 39 -0.72 9.77 5.60
C ARG A 39 -0.41 8.65 6.58
N VAL A 40 0.76 8.02 6.47
CA VAL A 40 1.22 6.97 7.40
C VAL A 40 1.31 7.51 8.84
N GLN A 41 1.75 8.75 9.02
CA GLN A 41 1.83 9.41 10.32
C GLN A 41 0.45 9.65 10.94
N ARG A 42 -0.58 9.91 10.11
CA ARG A 42 -1.98 10.12 10.52
C ARG A 42 -2.82 8.84 10.57
N ASP A 43 -2.19 7.68 10.35
CA ASP A 43 -2.88 6.38 10.22
C ASP A 43 -3.92 6.33 9.07
N GLU A 44 -3.75 7.17 8.05
CA GLU A 44 -4.57 7.21 6.84
C GLU A 44 -4.07 6.19 5.81
N ILE A 45 -4.03 4.91 6.21
CA ILE A 45 -3.42 3.85 5.41
C ILE A 45 -4.43 3.29 4.40
N ARG A 46 -4.27 3.71 3.14
CA ARG A 46 -5.08 3.25 2.01
C ARG A 46 -4.25 2.34 1.10
N LEU A 47 -4.81 1.18 0.78
CA LEU A 47 -4.24 0.23 -0.17
C LEU A 47 -4.00 0.91 -1.54
N HIS A 48 -3.03 0.39 -2.29
CA HIS A 48 -2.63 0.80 -3.65
C HIS A 48 -2.03 2.21 -3.79
N THR A 49 -2.05 3.01 -2.71
CA THR A 49 -1.63 4.42 -2.72
C THR A 49 -0.37 4.72 -1.88
N LEU A 50 0.18 3.72 -1.20
CA LEU A 50 1.33 3.85 -0.31
C LEU A 50 2.43 2.85 -0.69
N THR A 51 3.68 3.26 -0.54
CA THR A 51 4.88 2.48 -0.84
C THR A 51 5.56 1.97 0.41
N SER A 52 6.45 0.97 0.28
CA SER A 52 7.19 0.45 1.44
C SER A 52 8.10 1.52 2.05
N ALA A 53 8.68 2.40 1.22
CA ALA A 53 9.50 3.52 1.66
C ALA A 53 8.75 4.47 2.61
N ALA A 54 7.48 4.76 2.35
CA ALA A 54 6.68 5.65 3.21
C ALA A 54 6.56 5.11 4.64
N PHE A 55 6.43 3.79 4.80
CA PHE A 55 6.37 3.15 6.12
C PHE A 55 7.75 3.12 6.78
N LEU A 56 8.79 2.73 6.05
CA LEU A 56 10.15 2.66 6.60
C LEU A 56 10.64 4.02 7.09
N ASP A 57 10.36 5.09 6.35
CA ASP A 57 10.72 6.45 6.72
C ASP A 57 9.92 7.02 7.91
N THR A 58 8.69 6.55 8.11
CA THR A 58 7.77 7.11 9.11
C THR A 58 7.75 6.30 10.41
N TRP A 59 7.78 4.97 10.31
CA TRP A 59 7.69 4.05 11.43
C TRP A 59 9.04 3.42 11.79
N GLY A 60 10.04 3.51 10.91
CA GLY A 60 11.35 2.90 11.11
C GLY A 60 11.42 1.46 10.61
N LEU A 61 12.42 0.73 11.10
CA LEU A 61 12.65 -0.66 10.69
C LEU A 61 11.55 -1.59 11.23
N PRO A 62 11.02 -2.52 10.41
CA PRO A 62 10.06 -3.51 10.88
C PRO A 62 10.75 -4.55 11.77
N THR A 63 9.95 -5.24 12.60
CA THR A 63 10.44 -6.38 13.38
C THR A 63 10.86 -7.54 12.48
N TYR A 64 10.14 -7.72 11.37
CA TYR A 64 10.42 -8.73 10.36
C TYR A 64 10.26 -8.15 8.96
N GLU A 65 11.16 -8.56 8.08
CA GLU A 65 11.09 -8.29 6.65
C GLU A 65 11.26 -9.62 5.91
N HIS A 66 10.47 -9.80 4.85
CA HIS A 66 10.55 -10.97 3.98
C HIS A 66 10.24 -10.58 2.55
N GLN A 67 10.92 -11.19 1.58
CA GLN A 67 10.68 -10.95 0.17
C GLN A 67 10.68 -12.26 -0.60
N GLU A 68 9.63 -12.50 -1.39
CA GLU A 68 9.53 -13.67 -2.25
C GLU A 68 8.54 -13.49 -3.40
N LEU A 69 8.60 -14.37 -4.39
CA LEU A 69 7.55 -14.51 -5.38
C LEU A 69 6.30 -15.06 -4.68
N MET A 70 5.24 -14.26 -4.62
CA MET A 70 4.01 -14.57 -3.91
C MET A 70 2.82 -14.52 -4.84
N GLN A 71 1.84 -15.39 -4.58
CA GLN A 71 0.51 -15.32 -5.17
C GLN A 71 -0.44 -14.66 -4.20
N PHE A 72 -1.27 -13.76 -4.75
CA PHE A 72 -2.29 -13.03 -4.05
C PHE A 72 -3.65 -13.28 -4.65
N LEU A 73 -4.65 -13.21 -3.78
CA LEU A 73 -6.06 -13.30 -4.10
C LEU A 73 -6.71 -11.96 -3.78
N PRO A 74 -6.98 -11.12 -4.78
CA PRO A 74 -7.74 -9.89 -4.61
C PRO A 74 -9.14 -10.20 -4.06
N VAL A 75 -9.61 -9.37 -3.13
CA VAL A 75 -10.98 -9.43 -2.60
C VAL A 75 -11.66 -8.07 -2.71
N GLU A 76 -12.99 -8.03 -2.60
CA GLU A 76 -13.83 -6.85 -2.89
C GLU A 76 -13.42 -5.56 -2.15
N ASN A 77 -12.83 -5.67 -0.95
CA ASN A 77 -12.37 -4.50 -0.19
C ASN A 77 -11.02 -3.92 -0.68
N GLY A 78 -10.48 -4.44 -1.79
CA GLY A 78 -9.22 -4.03 -2.39
C GLY A 78 -7.98 -4.71 -1.80
N ASN A 79 -8.12 -5.52 -0.76
CA ASN A 79 -7.03 -6.26 -0.14
C ASN A 79 -6.61 -7.45 -1.01
N PHE A 80 -5.32 -7.72 -1.09
CA PHE A 80 -4.75 -8.83 -1.84
C PHE A 80 -4.28 -9.84 -0.82
N ILE A 81 -5.06 -10.89 -0.57
CA ILE A 81 -4.75 -11.88 0.47
C ILE A 81 -3.61 -12.78 -0.03
N PRO A 82 -2.44 -12.81 0.63
CA PRO A 82 -1.35 -13.67 0.20
C PRO A 82 -1.67 -15.14 0.49
N LEU A 83 -1.20 -16.04 -0.38
CA LEU A 83 -1.58 -17.46 -0.32
C LEU A 83 -1.26 -18.11 1.05
N PHE A 84 -0.15 -17.75 1.71
CA PHE A 84 0.20 -18.29 3.03
C PHE A 84 -0.76 -17.88 4.16
N ARG A 85 -1.62 -16.87 3.92
CA ARG A 85 -2.68 -16.45 4.84
C ARG A 85 -4.03 -17.08 4.54
N THR A 86 -4.16 -17.83 3.44
CA THR A 86 -5.41 -18.53 3.13
C THR A 86 -5.65 -19.67 4.11
N LEU A 87 -6.89 -19.75 4.62
CA LEU A 87 -7.30 -20.89 5.42
C LEU A 87 -7.49 -22.10 4.48
N PRO A 88 -7.00 -23.29 4.83
CA PRO A 88 -7.34 -24.49 4.07
C PRO A 88 -8.83 -24.78 4.24
N GLY A 89 -9.59 -24.87 3.16
CA GLY A 89 -10.93 -25.48 3.23
C GLY A 89 -11.97 -24.96 2.24
N GLU A 90 -12.05 -23.67 1.94
CA GLU A 90 -12.97 -23.14 0.92
C GLU A 90 -12.67 -21.67 0.64
N PRO A 91 -12.76 -21.20 -0.62
CA PRO A 91 -12.68 -19.78 -0.95
C PRO A 91 -13.90 -19.03 -0.39
N PRO A 92 -13.73 -17.98 0.44
CA PRO A 92 -14.84 -17.16 0.91
C PRO A 92 -15.76 -16.65 -0.21
N PRO A 93 -17.06 -16.43 0.08
CA PRO A 93 -17.97 -15.78 -0.85
C PRO A 93 -17.44 -14.39 -1.25
N GLY A 94 -17.45 -14.06 -2.55
CA GLY A 94 -16.94 -12.78 -3.08
C GLY A 94 -15.49 -12.82 -3.61
N TRP A 95 -14.93 -14.01 -3.83
CA TRP A 95 -13.59 -14.16 -4.42
C TRP A 95 -13.63 -13.91 -5.93
N ASP A 96 -12.91 -12.89 -6.37
CA ASP A 96 -12.59 -12.68 -7.78
C ASP A 96 -11.65 -13.80 -8.22
N SER A 97 -11.92 -14.47 -9.34
CA SER A 97 -11.14 -15.64 -9.80
C SER A 97 -9.73 -15.29 -10.28
N THR A 98 -9.32 -14.04 -10.08
CA THR A 98 -8.04 -13.48 -10.51
C THR A 98 -6.97 -13.81 -9.48
N ILE A 99 -5.91 -14.49 -9.92
CA ILE A 99 -4.69 -14.67 -9.12
C ILE A 99 -3.65 -13.67 -9.62
N VAL A 100 -3.14 -12.83 -8.70
CA VAL A 100 -2.05 -11.90 -9.01
C VAL A 100 -0.75 -12.46 -8.45
N SER A 101 0.30 -12.50 -9.27
CA SER A 101 1.60 -13.03 -8.86
C SER A 101 2.70 -12.00 -9.07
N GLY A 102 3.65 -11.94 -8.14
CA GLY A 102 4.85 -11.14 -8.34
C GLY A 102 5.75 -11.11 -7.11
N ASN A 103 6.86 -10.38 -7.22
CA ASN A 103 7.79 -10.23 -6.11
C ASN A 103 7.16 -9.35 -5.03
N ALA A 104 6.80 -9.99 -3.93
CA ALA A 104 6.19 -9.34 -2.79
C ALA A 104 7.23 -9.03 -1.74
N ARG A 105 7.11 -7.87 -1.11
CA ARG A 105 7.83 -7.51 0.11
C ARG A 105 6.82 -7.46 1.26
N PHE A 106 7.13 -8.11 2.36
CA PHE A 106 6.32 -8.10 3.58
C PHE A 106 7.07 -7.40 4.72
N LEU A 107 6.36 -6.53 5.42
CA LEU A 107 6.86 -5.84 6.62
C LEU A 107 5.96 -6.16 7.80
N GLY A 108 6.52 -6.75 8.86
CA GLY A 108 5.82 -7.04 10.11
C GLY A 108 6.29 -6.13 11.24
N TYR A 109 5.41 -5.25 11.72
CA TYR A 109 5.64 -4.37 12.88
C TYR A 109 4.94 -4.96 14.11
N ALA A 110 5.66 -5.74 14.91
CA ALA A 110 5.09 -6.48 16.04
C ALA A 110 4.64 -5.59 17.20
N ASP A 111 5.27 -4.43 17.34
CA ASP A 111 4.93 -3.37 18.30
C ASP A 111 3.63 -2.63 17.92
N ARG A 112 3.33 -2.55 16.62
CA ARG A 112 2.12 -1.91 16.07
C ARG A 112 0.99 -2.90 15.78
N GLY A 113 1.29 -4.20 15.78
CA GLY A 113 0.33 -5.22 15.37
C GLY A 113 -0.01 -5.16 13.87
N GLU A 114 0.88 -4.64 13.04
CA GLU A 114 0.63 -4.42 11.61
C GLU A 114 1.45 -5.39 10.76
N LEU A 115 0.78 -6.11 9.86
CA LEU A 115 1.40 -6.89 8.80
C LEU A 115 1.05 -6.27 7.45
N LEU A 116 2.07 -5.79 6.73
CA LEU A 116 1.93 -5.11 5.45
C LEU A 116 2.54 -5.96 4.34
N GLY A 117 1.89 -6.00 3.18
CA GLY A 117 2.37 -6.66 1.97
C GLY A 117 2.35 -5.71 0.78
N PHE A 118 3.48 -5.67 0.07
CA PHE A 118 3.70 -4.79 -1.06
C PHE A 118 3.96 -5.62 -2.31
N LEU A 119 3.29 -5.28 -3.40
CA LEU A 119 3.51 -5.86 -4.73
C LEU A 119 3.90 -4.71 -5.66
N GLU A 120 5.02 -4.85 -6.37
CA GLU A 120 5.58 -3.76 -7.21
C GLU A 120 5.73 -2.44 -6.42
N ASP A 121 6.13 -2.55 -5.16
CA ASP A 121 6.25 -1.47 -4.17
C ASP A 121 4.94 -0.70 -3.87
N ARG A 122 3.77 -1.27 -4.19
CA ARG A 122 2.47 -0.74 -3.78
C ARG A 122 1.90 -1.57 -2.66
N LEU A 123 1.37 -0.92 -1.62
CA LEU A 123 0.70 -1.59 -0.50
C LEU A 123 -0.57 -2.27 -0.99
N VAL A 124 -0.54 -3.59 -1.18
CA VAL A 124 -1.70 -4.37 -1.62
C VAL A 124 -2.34 -5.15 -0.48
N TYR A 125 -1.62 -5.34 0.63
CA TYR A 125 -2.07 -6.10 1.77
C TYR A 125 -1.80 -5.40 3.10
N ARG A 126 -2.81 -5.39 3.96
CA ARG A 126 -2.73 -4.95 5.37
C ARG A 126 -3.58 -5.89 6.22
N GLU A 127 -3.04 -6.36 7.32
CA GLU A 127 -3.78 -7.10 8.35
C GLU A 127 -3.32 -6.68 9.74
N GLN A 128 -4.29 -6.34 10.60
CA GLN A 128 -4.04 -6.12 12.01
C GLN A 128 -3.97 -7.48 12.73
N LEU A 129 -2.87 -7.75 13.41
CA LEU A 129 -2.59 -9.01 14.09
C LEU A 129 -2.03 -8.77 15.49
N PRO A 130 -2.31 -9.67 16.46
CA PRO A 130 -1.58 -9.68 17.73
C PRO A 130 -0.07 -9.84 17.50
N SER A 131 0.73 -9.22 18.37
CA SER A 131 2.21 -9.25 18.31
C SER A 131 2.76 -10.68 18.21
N GLU A 132 2.15 -11.61 18.96
CA GLU A 132 2.53 -13.03 18.99
C GLU A 132 2.34 -13.71 17.63
N LYS A 133 1.31 -13.31 16.87
CA LYS A 133 1.07 -13.82 15.52
C LYS A 133 2.10 -13.28 14.54
N ILE A 134 2.45 -12.00 14.62
CA ILE A 134 3.52 -11.41 13.80
C ILE A 134 4.86 -12.10 14.07
N HIS A 135 5.20 -12.33 15.34
CA HIS A 135 6.39 -13.10 15.71
C HIS A 135 6.37 -14.53 15.16
N SER A 136 5.21 -15.19 15.16
CA SER A 136 5.07 -16.55 14.64
C SER A 136 5.31 -16.60 13.13
N ILE A 137 4.74 -15.64 12.38
CA ILE A 137 4.95 -15.50 10.93
C ILE A 137 6.42 -15.19 10.63
N GLY A 138 7.02 -14.21 11.31
CA GLY A 138 8.43 -13.87 11.10
C GLY A 138 9.40 -15.02 11.40
N LYS A 139 9.10 -15.86 12.39
CA LYS A 139 9.87 -17.10 12.66
C LYS A 139 9.74 -18.12 11.54
N LEU A 140 8.56 -18.23 10.91
CA LEU A 140 8.34 -19.12 9.77
C LEU A 140 9.20 -18.68 8.58
N TRP A 141 9.18 -17.40 8.22
CA TRP A 141 10.00 -16.85 7.14
C TRP A 141 11.50 -17.08 7.37
N LYS A 142 11.99 -16.88 8.60
CA LYS A 142 13.39 -17.18 8.94
C LYS A 142 13.74 -18.65 8.73
N LYS A 143 12.83 -19.57 9.07
CA LYS A 143 13.04 -21.01 8.83
C LYS A 143 13.07 -21.31 7.34
N GLU A 144 12.11 -20.79 6.56
CA GLU A 144 12.05 -20.97 5.11
C GLU A 144 13.31 -20.45 4.41
N ALA A 145 13.82 -19.30 4.82
CA ALA A 145 15.09 -18.76 4.31
C ALA A 145 16.26 -19.73 4.54
N LEU A 146 16.37 -20.31 5.74
CA LEU A 146 17.39 -21.31 6.05
C LEU A 146 17.23 -22.58 5.18
N PHE A 147 16.01 -23.06 4.97
CA PHE A 147 15.76 -24.21 4.11
C PHE A 147 16.13 -23.94 2.65
N LYS A 148 15.72 -22.78 2.08
CA LYS A 148 16.08 -22.38 0.71
C LYS A 148 17.61 -22.39 0.52
N THR A 149 18.36 -21.80 1.47
CA THR A 149 19.84 -21.79 1.38
C THR A 149 20.51 -23.16 1.52
N ARG A 150 19.86 -24.13 2.19
CA ARG A 150 20.41 -25.47 2.38
C ARG A 150 20.22 -26.33 1.12
N VAL A 151 19.05 -26.25 0.50
CA VAL A 151 18.74 -27.00 -0.74
C VAL A 151 19.61 -26.51 -1.89
N GLU A 152 19.84 -25.20 -2.01
CA GLU A 152 20.71 -24.64 -3.06
C GLU A 152 22.18 -25.01 -2.88
N LYS A 153 22.62 -25.34 -1.65
CA LYS A 153 23.99 -25.74 -1.34
C LYS A 153 24.29 -27.22 -1.54
N GLU A 154 23.31 -28.04 -1.90
CA GLU A 154 23.52 -29.45 -2.21
C GLU A 154 23.86 -29.55 -3.70
N PRO A 155 25.14 -29.67 -4.09
CA PRO A 155 25.45 -29.87 -5.49
C PRO A 155 24.89 -31.22 -5.88
N LEU A 156 24.14 -31.26 -6.98
CA LEU A 156 23.84 -32.50 -7.69
C LEU A 156 25.16 -33.11 -8.17
N SER A 157 25.86 -33.81 -7.28
CA SER A 157 26.86 -34.79 -7.67
C SER A 157 26.10 -35.99 -8.23
N LEU A 158 25.67 -35.86 -9.49
CA LEU A 158 25.30 -36.99 -10.31
C LEU A 158 26.59 -37.79 -10.55
N GLN A 159 26.66 -38.95 -9.89
CA GLN A 159 27.60 -40.04 -10.19
C GLN A 159 27.32 -40.62 -11.57
#